data_AF-A0A166U995-F1
#
_entry.id   AF-A0A166U995-F1
#
_cell.length_a   1.000
_cell.length_b   1.000
_cell.length_c   1.000
_cell.angle_alpha   90.00
_cell.angle_beta   90.00
_cell.angle_gamma   90.00
#
_symmetry.space_group_name_H-M   'P 1'
#
loop_
_entity.id
_entity.type
_entity.pdbx_description
1 polymer ?
#
loop_
_entity_poly.entity_id
_entity_poly.type
_entity_poly.pdbx_seq_one_letter_code
_entity_poly.pdbx_strand_id
1 'polypeptide(L)'
;MAPTDTPVAVSAPGKVLLAGGYLVLDRNYTGLVFGLSARINVIAGAIHTGPGVQLNEIVVDSPQFVDAQWRYGYHAAPAEGGIKVTQLQVGPDTQQPNPFVETTLSYALTFVQHVLDEQQQQQQQSGKTAAAAAAAASHSLSPVRLIILADNDYYSQSTPTITGAGAAGRFPRFTVPLSKANKTGLGSSAALVTSLTAAVLSHYLPRAAFDMASPGGQQTLHNLGGSTTRLGASRCKAAAAAAAAGRKGRGSRKRRRRGCACQRASCCACATSTAAARRSAW
;
A
#
# COMPACT_ATOMS: atom_id res chain seq x y z
N MET A 1 13.28 -9.80 -20.78
CA MET A 1 14.38 -9.47 -19.87
C MET A 1 13.90 -9.85 -18.48
N ALA A 2 14.54 -10.83 -17.84
CA ALA A 2 14.11 -11.35 -16.54
C ALA A 2 14.12 -10.23 -15.47
N PRO A 3 13.26 -10.29 -14.43
CA PRO A 3 13.38 -9.40 -13.28
C PRO A 3 14.83 -9.42 -12.81
N THR A 4 15.43 -8.25 -12.59
CA THR A 4 16.79 -8.19 -12.06
C THR A 4 16.81 -8.91 -10.72
N ASP A 5 17.64 -9.95 -10.62
CA ASP A 5 17.84 -10.74 -9.41
C ASP A 5 18.40 -9.88 -8.24
N THR A 6 18.83 -8.66 -8.57
CA THR A 6 19.25 -7.67 -7.60
C THR A 6 18.03 -7.11 -6.84
N PRO A 7 18.01 -7.22 -5.50
CA PRO A 7 16.94 -6.63 -4.71
C PRO A 7 16.94 -5.11 -4.86
N VAL A 8 15.75 -4.53 -4.95
CA VAL A 8 15.53 -3.09 -5.07
C VAL A 8 15.08 -2.55 -3.72
N ALA A 9 15.78 -1.55 -3.19
CA ALA A 9 15.40 -0.86 -1.96
C ALA A 9 15.02 0.60 -2.26
N VAL A 10 13.81 0.99 -1.92
CA VAL A 10 13.30 2.37 -2.10
C VAL A 10 12.79 2.91 -0.78
N SER A 11 12.91 4.22 -0.58
CA SER A 11 12.31 4.89 0.57
C SER A 11 11.54 6.14 0.17
N ALA A 12 10.44 6.41 0.89
CA ALA A 12 9.65 7.62 0.73
C ALA A 12 9.54 8.37 2.06
N PRO A 13 9.71 9.71 2.06
CA PRO A 13 9.61 10.53 3.26
C PRO A 13 8.14 10.72 3.69
N GLY A 14 7.97 11.00 4.97
CA GLY A 14 6.71 11.45 5.55
C GLY A 14 6.41 12.88 5.15
N LYS A 15 5.19 13.34 5.46
CA LYS A 15 4.76 14.69 5.12
C LYS A 15 3.96 15.34 6.23
N VAL A 16 4.12 16.65 6.37
CA VAL A 16 3.34 17.50 7.27
C VAL A 16 2.83 18.72 6.52
N LEU A 17 1.53 18.99 6.64
CA LEU A 17 0.89 20.20 6.13
C LEU A 17 1.16 21.34 7.12
N LEU A 18 1.96 22.32 6.72
CA LEU A 18 2.28 23.48 7.55
C LEU A 18 1.21 24.57 7.44
N ALA A 19 0.72 24.81 6.22
CA ALA A 19 -0.24 25.88 5.94
C ALA A 19 -1.27 25.46 4.88
N GLY A 20 -2.46 26.09 4.93
CA GLY A 20 -3.60 25.85 4.04
C GLY A 20 -4.75 25.08 4.70
N GLY A 21 -4.46 24.13 5.58
CA GLY A 21 -5.49 23.38 6.31
C GLY A 21 -6.51 22.73 5.38
N TYR A 22 -7.81 22.92 5.65
CA TYR A 22 -8.88 22.40 4.81
C TYR A 22 -9.12 23.20 3.51
N LEU A 23 -8.55 24.41 3.39
CA LEU A 23 -8.75 25.24 2.19
C LEU A 23 -8.16 24.57 0.95
N VAL A 24 -7.14 23.73 1.11
CA VAL A 24 -6.50 22.95 0.03
C VAL A 24 -7.44 21.96 -0.67
N LEU A 25 -8.65 21.74 -0.13
CA LEU A 25 -9.69 20.95 -0.80
C LEU A 25 -10.35 21.73 -1.95
N ASP A 26 -10.31 23.06 -1.91
CA ASP A 26 -10.72 23.93 -3.00
C ASP A 26 -9.49 24.25 -3.87
N ARG A 27 -9.66 24.10 -5.20
CA ARG A 27 -8.60 24.30 -6.20
C ARG A 27 -8.03 25.72 -6.20
N ASN A 28 -8.78 26.70 -5.69
CA ASN A 28 -8.34 28.09 -5.61
C ASN A 28 -7.27 28.34 -4.53
N TYR A 29 -7.07 27.40 -3.60
CA TYR A 29 -6.14 27.58 -2.48
C TYR A 29 -5.01 26.56 -2.53
N THR A 30 -3.79 27.05 -2.29
CA THR A 30 -2.59 26.23 -2.20
C THR A 30 -2.22 25.94 -0.75
N GLY A 31 -1.69 24.75 -0.49
CA GLY A 31 -1.11 24.38 0.80
C GLY A 31 0.42 24.32 0.75
N LEU A 32 1.05 24.52 1.90
CA LEU A 32 2.49 24.32 2.07
C LEU A 32 2.74 23.02 2.84
N VAL A 33 3.51 22.11 2.23
CA VAL A 33 3.82 20.79 2.80
C VAL A 33 5.33 20.64 2.92
N PHE A 34 5.80 20.16 4.07
CA PHE A 34 7.19 19.76 4.25
C PHE A 34 7.36 18.24 4.20
N GLY A 35 8.41 17.80 3.51
CA GLY A 35 8.91 16.43 3.59
C GLY A 35 9.71 16.25 4.87
N LEU A 36 9.53 15.12 5.54
CA LEU A 36 10.22 14.79 6.79
C LEU A 36 11.38 13.82 6.57
N SER A 37 12.28 13.76 7.56
CA SER A 37 13.33 12.73 7.62
C SER A 37 12.79 11.32 7.89
N ALA A 38 11.61 11.21 8.51
CA ALA A 38 10.93 9.95 8.77
C ALA A 38 10.54 9.24 7.46
N ARG A 39 11.03 8.02 7.24
CA ARG A 39 10.85 7.29 5.98
C ARG A 39 10.16 5.94 6.14
N ILE A 40 9.40 5.57 5.11
CA ILE A 40 8.99 4.18 4.89
C ILE A 40 9.86 3.63 3.79
N ASN A 41 10.45 2.47 4.05
CA ASN A 41 11.38 1.76 3.19
C ASN A 41 10.69 0.48 2.70
N VAL A 42 10.82 0.20 1.41
CA VAL A 42 10.32 -1.02 0.78
C VAL A 42 11.46 -1.70 0.06
N ILE A 43 11.65 -2.98 0.35
CA ILE A 43 12.63 -3.84 -0.31
C ILE A 43 11.86 -4.83 -1.17
N ALA A 44 12.11 -4.82 -2.47
CA ALA A 44 11.56 -5.78 -3.43
C ALA A 44 12.64 -6.78 -3.85
N GLY A 45 12.35 -8.07 -3.75
CA GLY A 45 13.24 -9.14 -4.19
C GLY A 45 12.46 -10.28 -4.83
N ALA A 46 13.06 -10.97 -5.79
CA ALA A 46 12.45 -12.11 -6.45
C ALA A 46 12.22 -13.26 -5.44
N ILE A 47 11.12 -14.01 -5.61
CA ILE A 47 10.92 -15.26 -4.89
C ILE A 47 11.46 -16.39 -5.77
N HIS A 48 12.57 -17.00 -5.35
CA HIS A 48 13.09 -18.19 -6.02
C HIS A 48 12.32 -19.41 -5.57
N THR A 49 11.65 -20.06 -6.51
CA THR A 49 10.95 -21.32 -6.29
C THR A 49 11.78 -22.46 -6.87
N GLY A 50 11.71 -23.64 -6.25
CA GLY A 50 12.37 -24.83 -6.77
C GLY A 50 11.79 -25.24 -8.14
N PRO A 51 12.55 -26.00 -8.96
CA PRO A 51 12.07 -26.46 -10.26
C PRO A 51 10.76 -27.24 -10.11
N GLY A 52 9.73 -26.82 -10.86
CA GLY A 52 8.40 -27.44 -10.87
C GLY A 52 7.30 -26.66 -10.13
N VAL A 53 7.62 -25.59 -9.40
CA VAL A 53 6.61 -24.75 -8.72
C VAL A 53 6.49 -23.40 -9.42
N GLN A 54 5.43 -23.23 -10.22
CA GLN A 54 5.01 -21.90 -10.68
C GLN A 54 4.13 -21.25 -9.61
N LEU A 55 4.67 -20.22 -8.95
CA LEU A 55 3.90 -19.33 -8.09
C LEU A 55 3.52 -18.10 -8.91
N ASN A 56 2.29 -17.63 -8.74
CA ASN A 56 1.83 -16.31 -9.22
C ASN A 56 1.40 -15.52 -8.00
N GLU A 57 2.37 -15.28 -7.10
CA GLU A 57 2.12 -14.74 -5.79
C GLU A 57 3.04 -13.55 -5.48
N ILE A 58 2.48 -12.55 -4.84
CA ILE A 58 3.17 -11.42 -4.24
C ILE A 58 3.04 -11.55 -2.73
N VAL A 59 4.18 -11.66 -2.05
CA VAL A 59 4.25 -11.73 -0.60
C VAL A 59 4.67 -10.37 -0.06
N VAL A 60 3.86 -9.79 0.83
CA VAL A 60 4.12 -8.50 1.47
C VAL A 60 4.30 -8.71 2.96
N ASP A 61 5.47 -8.40 3.47
CA ASP A 61 5.84 -8.57 4.87
C ASP A 61 6.08 -7.22 5.55
N SER A 62 5.59 -7.05 6.77
CA SER A 62 5.98 -5.97 7.66
C SER A 62 6.47 -6.54 9.00
N PRO A 63 7.77 -6.88 9.11
CA PRO A 63 8.31 -7.64 10.25
C PRO A 63 8.29 -6.88 11.58
N GLN A 64 7.90 -5.61 11.55
CA GLN A 64 7.74 -4.78 12.74
C GLN A 64 6.46 -5.08 13.52
N PHE A 65 5.45 -5.70 12.90
CA PHE A 65 4.16 -5.95 13.53
C PHE A 65 3.87 -7.43 13.62
N VAL A 66 3.16 -7.83 14.68
CA VAL A 66 2.73 -9.22 14.86
C VAL A 66 1.75 -9.60 13.74
N ASP A 67 1.98 -10.77 13.16
CA ASP A 67 1.22 -11.39 12.08
C ASP A 67 1.11 -10.58 10.78
N ALA A 68 1.87 -9.49 10.61
CA ALA A 68 1.75 -8.58 9.46
C ALA A 68 2.42 -9.12 8.19
N GLN A 69 1.82 -10.18 7.66
CA GLN A 69 2.12 -10.75 6.36
C GLN A 69 0.83 -10.81 5.53
N TRP A 70 0.91 -10.36 4.28
CA TRP A 70 -0.17 -10.45 3.32
C TRP A 70 0.33 -11.16 2.07
N ARG A 71 -0.49 -12.09 1.58
CA ARG A 71 -0.22 -12.90 0.39
C ARG A 71 -1.25 -12.59 -0.66
N TYR A 72 -0.81 -12.27 -1.86
CA TYR A 72 -1.68 -11.81 -2.93
C TYR A 72 -1.44 -12.60 -4.21
N GLY A 73 -2.51 -13.12 -4.80
CA GLY A 73 -2.52 -13.57 -6.18
C GLY A 73 -2.88 -12.41 -7.10
N TYR A 74 -2.45 -12.48 -8.35
CA TYR A 74 -2.82 -11.50 -9.38
C TYR A 74 -3.23 -12.22 -10.66
N HIS A 75 -4.15 -11.60 -11.40
CA HIS A 75 -4.59 -12.06 -12.71
C HIS A 75 -4.98 -10.86 -13.57
N ALA A 76 -4.84 -10.99 -14.89
CA ALA A 76 -5.40 -10.03 -15.83
C ALA A 76 -6.93 -10.02 -15.71
N ALA A 77 -7.51 -8.83 -15.55
CA ALA A 77 -8.94 -8.65 -15.53
C ALA A 77 -9.50 -8.77 -16.97
N PRO A 78 -10.73 -9.28 -17.13
CA PRO A 78 -11.39 -9.30 -18.44
C PRO A 78 -11.54 -7.89 -19.04
N ALA A 79 -11.58 -7.81 -20.37
CA ALA A 79 -11.88 -6.59 -21.14
C ALA A 79 -10.95 -5.39 -20.86
N GLU A 80 -9.63 -5.59 -20.90
CA GLU A 80 -8.61 -4.53 -20.69
C GLU A 80 -8.71 -3.84 -19.31
N GLY A 81 -9.30 -4.51 -18.32
CA GLY A 81 -9.49 -3.97 -16.97
C GLY A 81 -8.22 -3.87 -16.11
N GLY A 82 -7.04 -4.16 -16.67
CA GLY A 82 -5.76 -4.17 -15.98
C GLY A 82 -5.50 -5.42 -15.15
N ILE A 83 -4.67 -5.30 -14.11
CA ILE A 83 -4.30 -6.37 -13.20
C ILE A 83 -5.14 -6.31 -11.93
N LYS A 84 -5.89 -7.37 -11.66
CA LYS A 84 -6.67 -7.53 -10.43
C LYS A 84 -5.88 -8.34 -9.41
N VAL A 85 -5.73 -7.77 -8.22
CA VAL A 85 -5.03 -8.40 -7.10
C VAL A 85 -6.05 -8.93 -6.08
N THR A 86 -5.88 -10.18 -5.66
CA THR A 86 -6.76 -10.86 -4.69
C THR A 86 -5.92 -11.41 -3.56
N GLN A 87 -6.28 -11.08 -2.32
CA GLN A 87 -5.61 -11.68 -1.16
C GLN A 87 -5.89 -13.18 -1.10
N LEU A 88 -4.84 -13.97 -0.99
CA LEU A 88 -4.91 -15.41 -0.79
C LEU A 88 -5.15 -15.67 0.70
N GLN A 89 -6.14 -16.50 1.01
CA GLN A 89 -6.43 -16.90 2.39
C GLN A 89 -5.41 -17.97 2.80
N VAL A 90 -4.56 -17.66 3.78
CA VAL A 90 -3.62 -18.62 4.35
C VAL A 90 -4.03 -18.88 5.79
N GLY A 91 -4.83 -19.92 6.00
CA GLY A 91 -5.21 -20.43 7.31
C GLY A 91 -6.37 -19.69 8.02
N PRO A 92 -6.77 -20.20 9.21
CA PRO A 92 -7.94 -19.74 9.96
C PRO A 92 -7.81 -18.30 10.49
N ASP A 93 -6.59 -17.77 10.62
CA ASP A 93 -6.30 -16.42 11.09
C ASP A 93 -5.98 -15.46 9.93
N THR A 94 -6.82 -15.47 8.89
CA THR A 94 -6.64 -14.56 7.74
C THR A 94 -6.72 -13.11 8.23
N GLN A 95 -5.57 -12.42 8.22
CA GLN A 95 -5.53 -10.99 8.53
C GLN A 95 -6.42 -10.20 7.58
N GLN A 96 -7.04 -9.15 8.12
CA GLN A 96 -7.80 -8.20 7.30
C GLN A 96 -6.92 -7.65 6.17
N PRO A 97 -7.44 -7.57 4.94
CA PRO A 97 -6.71 -6.99 3.82
C PRO A 97 -6.20 -5.61 4.17
N ASN A 98 -4.97 -5.32 3.76
CA ASN A 98 -4.47 -3.96 3.77
C ASN A 98 -4.91 -3.28 2.45
N PRO A 99 -5.96 -2.44 2.45
CA PRO A 99 -6.51 -1.84 1.23
C PRO A 99 -5.52 -0.89 0.56
N PHE A 100 -4.56 -0.31 1.29
CA PHE A 100 -3.51 0.52 0.68
C PHE A 100 -2.56 -0.35 -0.14
N VAL A 101 -2.08 -1.45 0.42
CA VAL A 101 -1.18 -2.38 -0.28
C VAL A 101 -1.87 -3.00 -1.49
N GLU A 102 -3.06 -3.56 -1.31
CA GLU A 102 -3.81 -4.23 -2.37
C GLU A 102 -4.14 -3.30 -3.55
N THR A 103 -4.59 -2.07 -3.25
CA THR A 103 -4.87 -1.07 -4.28
C THR A 103 -3.58 -0.62 -4.97
N THR A 104 -2.49 -0.50 -4.23
CA THR A 104 -1.18 -0.14 -4.82
C THR A 104 -0.69 -1.19 -5.78
N LEU A 105 -0.75 -2.47 -5.39
CA LEU A 105 -0.35 -3.56 -6.25
C LEU A 105 -1.22 -3.60 -7.52
N SER A 106 -2.54 -3.48 -7.39
CA SER A 106 -3.44 -3.50 -8.56
C SER A 106 -3.09 -2.41 -9.58
N TYR A 107 -2.92 -1.17 -9.12
CA TYR A 107 -2.61 -0.04 -10.01
C TYR A 107 -1.18 -0.09 -10.56
N ALA A 108 -0.19 -0.41 -9.72
CA ALA A 108 1.20 -0.47 -10.14
C ALA A 108 1.44 -1.60 -11.14
N LEU A 109 0.90 -2.79 -10.89
CA LEU A 109 1.03 -3.92 -11.80
C LEU A 109 0.28 -3.70 -13.12
N THR A 110 -0.88 -3.03 -13.08
CA THR A 110 -1.59 -2.61 -14.30
C THR A 110 -0.72 -1.68 -15.14
N PHE A 111 -0.08 -0.70 -14.51
CA PHE A 111 0.82 0.22 -15.21
C PHE A 111 2.05 -0.51 -15.77
N VAL A 112 2.66 -1.41 -15.00
CA VAL A 112 3.78 -2.23 -15.46
C VAL A 112 3.38 -3.05 -16.68
N GLN A 113 2.23 -3.73 -16.64
CA GLN A 113 1.73 -4.53 -17.74
C GLN A 113 1.58 -3.68 -19.02
N HIS A 114 0.92 -2.52 -18.91
CA HIS A 114 0.73 -1.61 -20.04
C HIS A 114 2.06 -1.15 -20.66
N VAL A 115 3.03 -0.73 -19.83
CA VAL A 115 4.34 -0.29 -20.32
C VAL A 115 5.09 -1.43 -21.01
N LEU A 116 5.02 -2.66 -20.46
CA LEU A 116 5.64 -3.83 -21.08
C LEU A 116 4.97 -4.20 -22.41
N ASP A 117 3.65 -4.06 -22.52
CA ASP A 117 2.91 -4.34 -23.76
C ASP A 117 3.22 -3.31 -24.85
N GLU A 118 3.29 -2.01 -24.52
CA GLU A 118 3.69 -0.95 -25.46
C GLU A 118 5.12 -1.16 -25.99
N GLN A 119 6.05 -1.55 -25.12
CA GLN A 119 7.44 -1.84 -25.50
C GLN A 119 7.53 -3.05 -26.45
N GLN A 120 6.69 -4.07 -26.23
CA GLN A 120 6.63 -5.24 -27.12
C GLN A 120 6.14 -4.88 -28.52
N GLN A 121 5.08 -4.05 -28.62
CA GLN A 121 4.53 -3.63 -29.92
C GLN A 121 5.58 -2.88 -30.76
N GLN A 122 6.34 -1.97 -30.14
CA GLN A 122 7.42 -1.25 -30.81
C GLN A 122 8.57 -2.19 -31.24
N GLN A 123 8.89 -3.19 -30.43
CA GLN A 123 9.93 -4.18 -30.77
C GLN A 123 9.48 -5.11 -31.91
N GLN A 124 8.21 -5.51 -31.96
CA GLN A 124 7.66 -6.35 -33.04
C GLN A 124 7.72 -5.65 -34.41
N GLN A 125 7.53 -4.33 -34.45
CA GLN A 125 7.68 -3.54 -35.68
C GLN A 125 9.14 -3.39 -36.13
N SER A 126 10.12 -3.65 -35.25
CA SER A 126 11.56 -3.60 -35.57
C SER A 126 12.16 -4.92 -36.09
N GLY A 127 11.35 -5.98 -36.29
CA GLY A 127 11.76 -7.20 -37.01
C GLY A 127 12.67 -8.18 -36.26
N LYS A 128 12.78 -8.14 -34.93
CA LYS A 128 13.57 -9.11 -34.14
C LYS A 128 12.76 -10.39 -33.84
N THR A 129 13.37 -11.54 -34.14
CA THR A 129 12.80 -12.87 -34.38
C THR A 129 12.18 -13.62 -33.17
N ALA A 130 11.52 -14.74 -33.48
CA ALA A 130 10.79 -15.70 -32.62
C ALA A 130 11.42 -16.11 -31.27
N ALA A 131 12.73 -15.94 -31.06
CA ALA A 131 13.36 -16.12 -29.75
C ALA A 131 12.92 -15.04 -28.72
N ALA A 132 12.62 -13.83 -29.19
CA ALA A 132 12.03 -12.77 -28.38
C ALA A 132 10.58 -13.07 -28.00
N ALA A 133 9.84 -13.83 -28.83
CA ALA A 133 8.46 -14.25 -28.54
C ALA A 133 8.39 -15.35 -27.46
N ALA A 134 9.37 -16.27 -27.39
CA ALA A 134 9.50 -17.23 -26.29
C ALA A 134 9.93 -16.54 -24.97
N ALA A 135 10.79 -15.52 -25.04
CA ALA A 135 11.05 -14.62 -23.92
C ALA A 135 9.84 -13.75 -23.55
N ALA A 136 8.93 -13.48 -24.51
CA ALA A 136 7.71 -12.73 -24.29
C ALA A 136 6.62 -13.54 -23.58
N ALA A 137 6.54 -14.85 -23.81
CA ALA A 137 5.74 -15.77 -22.98
C ALA A 137 6.26 -15.84 -21.52
N SER A 138 7.50 -15.39 -21.28
CA SER A 138 8.09 -15.24 -19.94
C SER A 138 7.79 -13.87 -19.30
N HIS A 139 6.96 -13.02 -19.90
CA HIS A 139 6.50 -11.74 -19.33
C HIS A 139 5.33 -11.87 -18.35
N SER A 140 5.04 -13.10 -17.88
CA SER A 140 4.29 -13.23 -16.63
C SER A 140 5.04 -12.46 -15.55
N LEU A 141 4.37 -11.52 -14.89
CA LEU A 141 4.90 -10.86 -13.70
C LEU A 141 5.49 -11.94 -12.81
N SER A 142 6.77 -11.84 -12.45
CA SER A 142 7.41 -12.84 -11.61
C SER A 142 6.94 -12.68 -10.15
N PRO A 143 6.91 -13.77 -9.37
CA PRO A 143 6.74 -13.69 -7.93
C PRO A 143 7.73 -12.73 -7.28
N VAL A 144 7.22 -11.88 -6.40
CA VAL A 144 8.03 -10.88 -5.69
C VAL A 144 7.69 -10.89 -4.21
N ARG A 145 8.73 -10.76 -3.39
CA ARG A 145 8.63 -10.50 -1.97
C ARG A 145 8.92 -9.03 -1.70
N LEU A 146 8.00 -8.38 -1.01
CA LEU A 146 8.03 -6.97 -0.66
C LEU A 146 8.11 -6.85 0.86
N ILE A 147 9.18 -6.26 1.38
CA ILE A 147 9.37 -6.03 2.82
C ILE A 147 9.17 -4.55 3.11
N ILE A 148 8.21 -4.22 3.97
CA ILE A 148 7.89 -2.85 4.39
C ILE A 148 8.46 -2.58 5.78
N LEU A 149 9.31 -1.56 5.87
CA LEU A 149 9.95 -1.09 7.10
C LEU A 149 9.71 0.41 7.28
N ALA A 150 9.00 0.79 8.33
CA ALA A 150 8.70 2.17 8.67
C ALA A 150 9.54 2.64 9.87
N ASP A 151 10.07 3.86 9.77
CA ASP A 151 10.80 4.50 10.86
C ASP A 151 9.90 4.67 12.10
N ASN A 152 10.51 4.61 13.29
CA ASN A 152 9.80 4.73 14.57
C ASN A 152 8.92 5.98 14.66
N ASP A 153 9.30 7.09 14.02
CA ASP A 153 8.55 8.36 14.04
C ASP A 153 7.11 8.25 13.51
N TYR A 154 6.79 7.21 12.72
CA TYR A 154 5.42 6.94 12.27
C TYR A 154 4.50 6.38 13.37
N TYR A 155 5.07 5.94 14.49
CA TYR A 155 4.34 5.28 15.57
C TYR A 155 4.63 5.92 16.93
N SER A 156 3.61 6.00 17.78
CA SER A 156 3.78 6.59 19.11
C SER A 156 4.55 5.65 20.03
N GLN A 157 5.40 6.21 20.90
CA GLN A 157 6.21 5.46 21.90
C GLN A 157 5.38 4.67 22.91
N SER A 158 4.09 4.97 23.05
CA SER A 158 3.14 4.17 23.84
C SER A 158 2.81 2.82 23.20
N THR A 159 3.25 2.56 21.96
CA THR A 159 3.08 1.27 21.30
C THR A 159 4.07 0.28 21.91
N PRO A 160 3.62 -0.84 22.50
CA PRO A 160 4.50 -1.75 23.21
C PRO A 160 5.47 -2.45 22.25
N THR A 161 6.76 -2.41 22.59
CA THR A 161 7.87 -3.02 21.83
C THR A 161 8.42 -4.25 22.54
N ILE A 162 9.01 -5.18 21.78
CA ILE A 162 9.57 -6.43 22.32
C ILE A 162 10.78 -6.15 23.24
N THR A 163 11.62 -5.17 22.89
CA THR A 163 12.74 -4.72 23.71
C THR A 163 12.29 -3.49 24.50
N GLY A 164 12.23 -3.59 25.83
CA GLY A 164 11.87 -2.47 26.70
C GLY A 164 12.74 -1.24 26.41
N ALA A 165 12.09 -0.07 26.41
CA ALA A 165 12.51 1.36 26.37
C ALA A 165 13.96 1.84 26.08
N GLY A 166 15.00 1.01 26.05
CA GLY A 166 16.41 1.40 25.94
C GLY A 166 17.09 1.15 24.59
N ALA A 167 16.41 0.53 23.63
CA ALA A 167 16.96 0.30 22.28
C ALA A 167 15.88 0.59 21.22
N ALA A 168 15.42 1.85 21.14
CA ALA A 168 14.55 2.31 20.07
C ALA A 168 15.35 2.41 18.76
N GLY A 169 15.73 1.26 18.21
CA GLY A 169 16.31 1.18 16.88
C GLY A 169 15.35 1.74 15.84
N ARG A 170 15.88 2.16 14.68
CA ARG A 170 15.11 2.78 13.59
C ARG A 170 13.87 1.98 13.19
N PHE A 171 13.95 0.65 13.23
CA PHE A 171 12.87 -0.28 12.90
C PHE A 171 12.49 -1.14 14.13
N PRO A 172 11.73 -0.61 15.09
CA PRO A 172 11.35 -1.36 16.28
C PRO A 172 10.36 -2.48 15.92
N ARG A 173 10.44 -3.59 16.66
CA ARG A 173 9.43 -4.67 16.62
C ARG A 173 8.39 -4.44 17.71
N PHE A 174 7.14 -4.31 17.29
CA PHE A 174 5.98 -4.11 18.14
C PHE A 174 5.35 -5.44 18.53
N THR A 175 4.76 -5.50 19.72
CA THR A 175 4.00 -6.68 20.20
C THR A 175 2.53 -6.65 19.78
N VAL A 176 2.14 -5.67 18.96
CA VAL A 176 0.78 -5.47 18.48
C VAL A 176 0.70 -5.65 16.96
N PRO A 177 -0.49 -6.06 16.44
CA PRO A 177 -0.74 -6.02 15.01
C PRO A 177 -0.78 -4.57 14.49
N LEU A 178 -0.53 -4.38 13.19
CA LEU A 178 -0.53 -3.06 12.54
C LEU A 178 -1.83 -2.26 12.73
N SER A 179 -2.97 -2.95 12.88
CA SER A 179 -4.28 -2.34 13.13
C SER A 179 -4.42 -1.70 14.51
N LYS A 180 -3.63 -2.15 15.50
CA LYS A 180 -3.64 -1.64 16.88
C LYS A 180 -2.49 -0.68 17.17
N ALA A 181 -1.56 -0.49 16.23
CA ALA A 181 -0.45 0.45 16.39
C ALA A 181 -0.94 1.90 16.31
N ASN A 182 -0.43 2.74 17.20
CA ASN A 182 -0.80 4.16 17.24
C ASN A 182 -0.01 4.94 16.19
N LYS A 183 -0.70 5.54 15.22
CA LYS A 183 -0.09 6.31 14.12
C LYS A 183 0.04 7.79 14.50
N THR A 184 1.15 8.41 14.13
CA THR A 184 1.48 9.81 14.46
C THR A 184 0.92 10.86 13.49
N GLY A 185 0.20 10.44 12.45
CA GLY A 185 -0.42 11.37 11.50
C GLY A 185 0.53 11.94 10.44
N LEU A 186 1.80 11.53 10.39
CA LEU A 186 2.83 11.99 9.44
C LEU A 186 2.64 11.54 7.98
N GLY A 187 1.43 11.09 7.62
CA GLY A 187 1.12 10.59 6.28
C GLY A 187 1.67 9.19 5.98
N SER A 188 1.69 8.28 6.96
CA SER A 188 2.22 6.90 6.78
C SER A 188 1.63 6.14 5.60
N SER A 189 0.32 6.29 5.33
CA SER A 189 -0.29 5.65 4.16
C SER A 189 0.21 6.21 2.83
N ALA A 190 0.46 7.51 2.75
CA ALA A 190 1.00 8.13 1.54
C ALA A 190 2.46 7.70 1.31
N ALA A 191 3.31 7.75 2.35
CA ALA A 191 4.69 7.28 2.26
C ALA A 191 4.77 5.78 1.91
N LEU A 192 3.86 4.96 2.46
CA LEU A 192 3.76 3.55 2.12
C LEU A 192 3.41 3.35 0.65
N VAL A 193 2.34 3.98 0.17
CA VAL A 193 1.92 3.86 -1.24
C VAL A 193 3.04 4.32 -2.17
N THR A 194 3.67 5.47 -1.91
CA THR A 194 4.74 6.00 -2.76
C THR A 194 5.96 5.09 -2.81
N SER A 195 6.46 4.62 -1.66
CA SER A 195 7.61 3.71 -1.62
C SER A 195 7.31 2.35 -2.25
N LEU A 196 6.09 1.83 -2.04
CA LEU A 196 5.65 0.56 -2.60
C LEU A 196 5.48 0.65 -4.13
N THR A 197 4.83 1.69 -4.64
CA THR A 197 4.73 1.95 -6.08
C THR A 197 6.11 2.04 -6.69
N ALA A 198 7.01 2.84 -6.12
CA ALA A 198 8.34 3.02 -6.64
C ALA A 198 9.18 1.72 -6.62
N ALA A 199 9.07 0.92 -5.57
CA ALA A 199 9.74 -0.38 -5.49
C ALA A 199 9.22 -1.36 -6.55
N VAL A 200 7.90 -1.44 -6.74
CA VAL A 200 7.28 -2.30 -7.76
C VAL A 200 7.69 -1.87 -9.17
N LEU A 201 7.58 -0.59 -9.51
CA LEU A 201 7.97 -0.10 -10.83
C LEU A 201 9.46 -0.33 -11.10
N SER A 202 10.32 -0.03 -10.12
CA SER A 202 11.78 -0.21 -10.26
C SER A 202 12.21 -1.68 -10.30
N HIS A 203 11.39 -2.60 -9.77
CA HIS A 203 11.67 -4.03 -9.80
C HIS A 203 11.29 -4.66 -11.14
N TYR A 204 10.14 -4.28 -11.70
CA TYR A 204 9.63 -4.89 -12.93
C TYR A 204 10.03 -4.15 -14.22
N LEU A 205 10.30 -2.84 -14.15
CA LEU A 205 10.63 -2.05 -15.33
C LEU A 205 12.16 -1.80 -15.42
N PRO A 206 12.74 -1.88 -16.62
CA PRO A 206 14.13 -1.48 -16.82
C PRO A 206 14.27 0.03 -16.62
N ARG A 207 15.48 0.49 -16.25
CA ARG A 207 15.78 1.93 -16.06
C ARG A 207 15.46 2.81 -17.26
N ALA A 208 15.51 2.25 -18.47
CA ALA A 208 15.14 2.95 -19.70
C ALA A 208 13.64 3.27 -19.77
N ALA A 209 12.79 2.42 -19.19
CA ALA A 209 11.34 2.63 -19.15
C ALA A 209 10.91 3.42 -17.91
N PHE A 210 11.59 3.21 -16.78
CA PHE A 210 11.30 3.92 -15.55
C PHE A 210 12.56 4.19 -14.72
N ASP A 211 12.84 5.47 -14.48
CA ASP A 211 13.88 5.91 -13.55
C ASP A 211 13.33 6.91 -12.55
N MET A 212 13.41 6.56 -11.26
CA MET A 212 12.97 7.39 -10.15
C MET A 212 13.79 8.69 -9.98
N ALA A 213 15.01 8.76 -10.51
CA ALA A 213 15.82 9.97 -10.50
C ALA A 213 15.41 10.96 -11.60
N SER A 214 14.76 10.48 -12.66
CA SER A 214 14.33 11.31 -13.79
C SER A 214 13.08 12.14 -13.44
N PRO A 215 12.93 13.38 -13.98
CA PRO A 215 11.72 14.18 -13.80
C PRO A 215 10.45 13.46 -14.27
N GLY A 216 10.53 12.74 -15.39
CA GLY A 216 9.42 11.95 -15.94
C GLY A 216 9.00 10.83 -14.98
N GLY A 217 9.95 10.06 -14.45
CA GLY A 217 9.67 9.01 -13.47
C GLY A 217 9.10 9.57 -12.16
N GLN A 218 9.61 10.70 -11.67
CA GLN A 218 9.06 11.39 -10.50
C GLN A 218 7.61 11.84 -10.74
N GLN A 219 7.29 12.36 -11.93
CA GLN A 219 5.93 12.74 -12.28
C GLN A 219 5.00 11.52 -12.36
N THR A 220 5.46 10.41 -12.94
CA THR A 220 4.72 9.15 -12.98
C THR A 220 4.44 8.63 -11.57
N LEU A 221 5.44 8.64 -10.68
CA LEU A 221 5.27 8.27 -9.27
C LEU A 221 4.28 9.18 -8.54
N HIS A 222 4.35 10.49 -8.78
CA HIS A 222 3.44 11.46 -8.18
C HIS A 222 2.00 11.18 -8.59
N ASN A 223 1.76 10.98 -9.89
CA ASN A 223 0.43 10.75 -10.45
C ASN A 223 -0.17 9.40 -10.01
N LEU A 224 0.63 8.34 -10.07
CA LEU A 224 0.20 6.99 -9.70
C LEU A 224 0.02 6.86 -8.18
N GLY A 225 1.01 7.27 -7.41
CA GLY A 225 0.96 7.23 -5.94
C GLY A 225 -0.16 8.10 -5.36
N GLY A 226 -0.39 9.28 -5.93
CA GLY A 226 -1.50 10.16 -5.54
C GLY A 226 -2.87 9.52 -5.79
N SER A 227 -3.05 8.88 -6.94
CA SER A 227 -4.31 8.22 -7.33
C SER A 227 -4.60 7.00 -6.46
N THR A 228 -3.61 6.13 -6.28
CA THR A 228 -3.70 4.94 -5.42
C THR A 228 -3.99 5.32 -3.96
N THR A 229 -3.34 6.36 -3.42
CA THR A 229 -3.58 6.80 -2.04
C THR A 229 -5.03 7.24 -1.84
N ARG A 230 -5.60 8.00 -2.78
CA ARG A 230 -7.01 8.45 -2.73
C ARG A 230 -7.98 7.26 -2.74
N LEU A 231 -7.74 6.29 -3.61
CA LEU A 231 -8.57 5.10 -3.74
C LEU A 231 -8.45 4.15 -2.54
N GLY A 232 -7.23 3.94 -2.03
CA GLY A 232 -7.02 3.17 -0.80
C GLY A 232 -7.77 3.77 0.39
N ALA A 233 -7.75 5.10 0.51
CA ALA A 233 -8.48 5.82 1.55
C ALA A 233 -10.01 5.70 1.40
N SER A 234 -10.55 5.74 0.18
CA SER A 234 -11.99 5.56 -0.04
C SER A 234 -12.44 4.13 0.29
N ARG A 235 -11.64 3.12 -0.09
CA ARG A 235 -11.89 1.72 0.27
C ARG A 235 -11.84 1.48 1.78
N CYS A 236 -10.89 2.09 2.49
CA CYS A 236 -10.86 2.05 3.95
C CYS A 236 -12.16 2.58 4.56
N LYS A 237 -12.63 3.74 4.09
CA LYS A 237 -13.88 4.37 4.58
C LYS A 237 -15.09 3.50 4.28
N ALA A 238 -15.18 2.92 3.09
CA ALA A 238 -16.26 2.00 2.71
C ALA A 238 -16.27 0.73 3.58
N ALA A 239 -15.10 0.12 3.82
CA ALA A 239 -14.97 -1.04 4.70
C ALA A 239 -15.39 -0.72 6.14
N ALA A 240 -14.98 0.43 6.68
CA ALA A 240 -15.38 0.90 8.00
C ALA A 240 -16.90 1.13 8.10
N ALA A 241 -17.52 1.72 7.07
CA ALA A 241 -18.97 1.92 7.00
C ALA A 241 -19.74 0.60 6.96
N ALA A 242 -19.28 -0.38 6.16
CA ALA A 242 -19.88 -1.71 6.07
C ALA A 242 -19.80 -2.46 7.42
N ALA A 243 -18.65 -2.40 8.11
CA ALA A 243 -18.48 -2.99 9.44
C ALA A 243 -19.42 -2.36 10.48
N ALA A 244 -19.64 -1.05 10.41
CA ALA A 244 -20.58 -0.34 11.29
C ALA A 244 -22.05 -0.71 11.00
N ALA A 245 -22.41 -0.89 9.72
CA ALA A 245 -23.76 -1.31 9.32
C ALA A 245 -24.07 -2.76 9.76
N GLY A 246 -23.11 -3.67 9.59
CA GLY A 246 -23.24 -5.08 10.05
C GLY A 246 -23.42 -5.22 11.57
N ARG A 247 -22.86 -4.29 12.36
CA ARG A 247 -23.09 -4.24 13.82
C ARG A 247 -24.51 -3.79 14.19
N LYS A 248 -25.14 -2.89 13.42
CA LYS A 248 -26.53 -2.46 13.66
C LYS A 248 -27.56 -3.54 13.32
N GLY A 249 -27.27 -4.43 12.37
CA GLY A 249 -28.15 -5.55 12.00
C GLY A 249 -28.20 -6.70 13.02
N ARG A 250 -27.23 -6.81 13.94
CA ARG A 250 -27.18 -7.87 14.97
C ARG A 250 -27.69 -7.44 16.36
N GLY A 251 -28.30 -6.26 16.47
CA GLY A 251 -28.65 -5.61 17.73
C GLY A 251 -30.14 -5.49 18.05
N SER A 252 -30.96 -6.52 17.78
CA SER A 252 -32.39 -6.54 18.16
C SER A 252 -32.77 -7.79 18.94
N ARG A 253 -32.04 -8.12 20.01
CA ARG A 253 -32.55 -8.98 21.10
C ARG A 253 -32.04 -8.47 22.44
N LYS A 254 -32.91 -7.73 23.15
CA LYS A 254 -32.73 -7.28 24.53
C LYS A 254 -32.30 -8.46 25.42
N ARG A 255 -31.12 -8.36 26.04
CA ARG A 255 -30.87 -8.95 27.36
C ARG A 255 -30.21 -7.89 28.25
N ARG A 256 -30.98 -7.43 29.23
CA ARG A 256 -30.48 -6.70 30.40
C ARG A 256 -29.54 -7.64 31.17
N ARG A 257 -28.28 -7.25 31.38
CA ARG A 257 -27.55 -7.41 32.64
C ARG A 257 -26.18 -6.70 32.59
N ARG A 258 -26.04 -5.77 33.53
CA ARG A 258 -24.88 -5.25 34.28
C ARG A 258 -23.47 -5.30 33.64
N GLY A 259 -22.91 -4.10 33.50
CA GLY A 259 -21.56 -3.75 33.96
C GLY A 259 -20.37 -4.39 33.23
N CYS A 260 -19.95 -3.79 32.12
CA CYS A 260 -18.54 -3.80 31.73
C CYS A 260 -18.26 -2.62 30.80
N ALA A 261 -17.46 -1.66 31.26
CA ALA A 261 -16.99 -0.54 30.49
C ALA A 261 -16.00 -1.07 29.43
N CYS A 262 -16.40 -1.12 28.17
CA CYS A 262 -15.51 -1.49 27.07
C CYS A 262 -15.21 -0.24 26.24
N GLN A 263 -13.92 0.10 26.24
CA GLN A 263 -13.31 1.30 25.72
C GLN A 263 -13.47 1.45 24.20
N ARG A 264 -13.36 2.70 23.79
CA ARG A 264 -13.56 3.28 22.46
C ARG A 264 -12.80 2.53 21.36
N ALA A 265 -13.49 2.29 20.25
CA ALA A 265 -12.89 1.84 19.00
C ALA A 265 -11.99 2.95 18.41
N SER A 266 -10.67 2.80 18.60
CA SER A 266 -9.66 3.53 17.83
C SER A 266 -9.53 2.87 16.46
N CYS A 267 -10.47 3.16 15.57
CA CYS A 267 -10.45 2.70 14.18
C CYS A 267 -10.94 3.82 13.25
N CYS A 268 -10.47 5.05 13.48
CA CYS A 268 -10.51 6.19 12.57
C CYS A 268 -9.89 7.42 13.28
N ALA A 269 -8.57 7.42 13.44
CA ALA A 269 -7.82 8.67 13.64
C ALA A 269 -7.21 9.08 12.30
N CYS A 270 -8.08 9.32 11.33
CA CYS A 270 -7.82 10.24 10.23
C CYS A 270 -8.89 11.31 10.40
N ALA A 271 -8.48 12.54 10.71
CA ALA A 271 -9.35 13.61 11.15
C ALA A 271 -10.54 13.82 10.18
N THR A 272 -11.74 13.45 10.64
CA THR A 272 -13.00 13.99 10.14
C THR A 272 -13.87 14.28 11.36
N SER A 273 -13.79 15.54 11.81
CA SER A 273 -14.79 16.14 12.69
C SER A 273 -16.01 16.47 11.82
N THR A 274 -17.07 15.68 11.95
CA THR A 274 -18.35 15.95 11.29
C THR A 274 -19.13 16.93 12.16
N ALA A 275 -18.98 18.23 11.91
CA ALA A 275 -19.89 19.23 12.46
C ALA A 275 -21.21 19.17 11.69
N ALA A 276 -22.26 18.68 12.35
CA ALA A 276 -23.62 18.76 11.87
C ALA A 276 -24.07 20.22 11.87
N ALA A 277 -24.07 20.86 10.69
CA ALA A 277 -24.74 22.14 10.50
C ALA A 277 -26.26 21.91 10.59
N ARG A 278 -26.84 22.25 11.74
CA ARG A 278 -28.30 22.46 11.84
C ARG A 278 -28.64 23.65 10.96
N ARG A 279 -29.58 23.44 10.04
CA ARG A 279 -30.28 24.51 9.34
C ARG A 279 -31.16 25.24 10.35
N SER A 280 -30.87 26.50 10.62
CA SER A 280 -31.84 27.46 11.13
C SER A 280 -32.31 28.27 9.93
N ALA A 281 -33.59 28.13 9.60
CA ALA A 281 -34.28 29.08 8.74
C ALA A 281 -34.87 30.15 9.67
N TRP A 282 -34.55 31.41 9.37
CA TRP A 282 -34.97 32.65 10.04
C TRP A 282 -34.43 32.87 11.46
#